data_AF-B1N5G4-F1
#
_entry.id   AF-B1N5G4-F1
#
_cell.length_a   1.000
_cell.length_b   1.000
_cell.length_c   1.000
_cell.angle_alpha   90.00
_cell.angle_beta   90.00
_cell.angle_gamma   90.00
#
_symmetry.space_group_name_H-M   'P 1'
#
loop_
_entity.id
_entity.type
_entity.pdbx_description
1 polymer ?
#
loop_
_entity_poly.entity_id
_entity_poly.type
_entity_poly.pdbx_seq_one_letter_code
_entity_poly.pdbx_strand_id
1 'polypeptide(L)'
;MKLGYNEIMIVSKYFEDIKDFINLEIGIKRFQGNMEQFHFNPIPLNQYSRKLFPNIETFHIYKKENEIFEDGRIIKYRKKEMNEYKNIEYTRKYRNIFGNTIQKEVNSLGINCFYECNDIQESEIPTSVSKIENGCFCECSSLKTINIPSSITSFGVGCFYHCGCEEELKKNKTIPKNCFYI
;
A
#
# COMPACT_ATOMS: atom_id res chain seq x y z
N MET A 1 17.29 -18.09 0.25
CA MET A 1 15.98 -18.76 0.23
C MET A 1 15.50 -18.84 -1.21
N LYS A 2 15.06 -19.99 -1.72
CA LYS A 2 14.47 -20.12 -3.07
C LYS A 2 12.95 -20.23 -2.91
N LEU A 3 12.18 -19.35 -3.55
CA LEU A 3 10.71 -19.46 -3.61
C LEU A 3 10.32 -20.68 -4.46
N GLY A 4 9.38 -21.49 -3.98
CA GLY A 4 8.74 -22.57 -4.72
C GLY A 4 7.44 -22.13 -5.38
N TYR A 5 6.70 -23.09 -5.95
CA TYR A 5 5.48 -22.85 -6.71
C TYR A 5 4.31 -22.35 -5.85
N ASN A 6 4.21 -22.80 -4.60
CA ASN A 6 3.16 -22.34 -3.69
C ASN A 6 3.45 -20.91 -3.21
N GLU A 7 4.71 -20.63 -2.89
CA GLU A 7 5.12 -19.31 -2.44
C GLU A 7 4.95 -18.27 -3.56
N ILE A 8 5.29 -18.61 -4.81
CA ILE A 8 5.09 -17.68 -5.92
C ILE A 8 3.61 -17.44 -6.21
N MET A 9 2.76 -18.47 -6.13
CA MET A 9 1.31 -18.28 -6.27
C MET A 9 0.78 -17.32 -5.18
N ILE A 10 1.25 -17.45 -3.93
CA ILE A 10 0.90 -16.53 -2.84
C ILE A 10 1.38 -15.11 -3.15
N VAL A 11 2.64 -14.93 -3.56
CA VAL A 11 3.20 -13.63 -3.89
C VAL A 11 2.47 -12.99 -5.07
N SER A 12 2.13 -13.76 -6.10
CA SER A 12 1.41 -13.29 -7.28
C SER A 12 -0.01 -12.81 -6.98
N LYS A 13 -0.62 -13.21 -5.85
CA LYS A 13 -1.88 -12.59 -5.41
C LYS A 13 -1.74 -11.10 -5.19
N TYR A 14 -0.53 -10.59 -4.93
CA TYR A 14 -0.25 -9.18 -4.67
C TYR A 14 0.07 -8.34 -5.91
N PHE A 15 0.21 -8.97 -7.08
CA PHE A 15 0.47 -8.28 -8.34
C PHE A 15 -0.63 -7.25 -8.67
N GLU A 16 -0.26 -6.21 -9.41
CA GLU A 16 -1.13 -5.08 -9.71
C GLU A 16 -1.87 -5.26 -11.03
N ASP A 17 -1.16 -5.74 -12.03
CA ASP A 17 -1.70 -5.91 -13.37
C ASP A 17 -1.34 -7.25 -13.98
N ILE A 18 -1.92 -7.52 -15.16
CA ILE A 18 -1.66 -8.76 -15.89
C ILE A 18 -0.21 -8.86 -16.39
N LYS A 19 0.47 -7.73 -16.61
CA LYS A 19 1.86 -7.70 -17.08
C LYS A 19 2.78 -8.26 -16.02
N ASP A 20 2.52 -8.06 -14.73
CA ASP A 20 3.31 -8.68 -13.65
C ASP A 20 3.31 -10.22 -13.77
N PHE A 21 2.15 -10.82 -14.02
CA PHE A 21 2.02 -12.26 -14.24
C PHE A 21 2.75 -12.72 -15.51
N ILE A 22 2.54 -12.01 -16.62
CA ILE A 22 3.19 -12.32 -17.90
C ILE A 22 4.72 -12.22 -17.75
N ASN A 23 5.22 -11.16 -17.13
CA ASN A 23 6.64 -10.93 -16.90
C ASN A 23 7.23 -12.00 -15.99
N LEU A 24 6.50 -12.46 -14.98
CA LEU A 24 6.93 -13.56 -14.12
C LEU A 24 7.11 -14.86 -14.92
N GLU A 25 6.11 -15.26 -15.70
CA GLU A 25 6.15 -16.54 -16.43
C GLU A 25 7.14 -16.53 -17.60
N ILE A 26 7.25 -15.41 -18.31
CA ILE A 26 8.20 -15.28 -19.42
C ILE A 26 9.63 -15.06 -18.89
N GLY A 27 9.79 -14.20 -17.88
CA GLY A 27 11.09 -13.83 -17.34
C GLY A 27 11.73 -14.93 -16.49
N ILE A 28 10.92 -15.78 -15.85
CA ILE A 28 11.40 -16.84 -14.95
C ILE A 28 10.73 -18.17 -15.33
N LYS A 29 11.36 -18.92 -16.24
CA LYS A 29 10.82 -20.18 -16.78
C LYS A 29 10.33 -21.19 -15.73
N ARG A 30 10.99 -21.25 -14.56
CA ARG A 30 10.57 -22.14 -13.46
C ARG A 30 9.22 -21.77 -12.82
N PHE A 31 8.64 -20.62 -13.16
CA PHE A 31 7.32 -20.19 -12.67
C PHE A 31 6.28 -20.16 -13.79
N GLN A 32 6.59 -20.76 -14.96
CA GLN A 32 5.58 -21.01 -16.00
C GLN A 32 4.44 -21.87 -15.46
N GLY A 33 3.21 -21.54 -15.85
CA GLY A 33 2.00 -22.19 -15.34
C GLY A 33 1.55 -21.67 -13.98
N ASN A 34 2.13 -20.58 -13.46
CA ASN A 34 1.67 -19.96 -12.22
C ASN A 34 0.22 -19.48 -12.31
N MET A 35 -0.20 -18.91 -13.44
CA MET A 35 -1.58 -18.49 -13.68
C MET A 35 -2.57 -19.65 -13.70
N GLU A 36 -2.12 -20.87 -14.04
CA GLU A 36 -2.95 -22.08 -14.03
C GLU A 36 -3.30 -22.52 -12.59
N GLN A 37 -2.53 -22.10 -11.59
CA GLN A 37 -2.79 -22.46 -10.18
C GLN A 37 -3.93 -21.66 -9.54
N PHE A 38 -4.46 -20.65 -10.23
CA PHE A 38 -5.52 -19.79 -9.70
C PHE A 38 -6.91 -20.34 -10.02
N HIS A 39 -7.67 -20.69 -8.98
CA HIS A 39 -9.10 -21.01 -9.08
C HIS A 39 -10.02 -19.79 -8.91
N PHE A 40 -9.43 -18.62 -8.70
CA PHE A 40 -10.12 -17.34 -8.71
C PHE A 40 -9.24 -16.27 -9.34
N ASN A 41 -9.84 -15.22 -9.92
CA ASN A 41 -9.07 -14.14 -10.50
C ASN A 41 -8.34 -13.31 -9.42
N PRO A 42 -7.00 -13.22 -9.43
CA PRO A 42 -6.23 -12.44 -8.45
C PRO A 42 -6.32 -10.93 -8.69
N ILE A 43 -6.66 -10.52 -9.91
CA ILE A 43 -6.85 -9.14 -10.35
C ILE A 43 -8.16 -9.02 -11.14
N PRO A 44 -8.69 -7.81 -11.37
CA PRO A 44 -9.76 -7.60 -12.35
C PRO A 44 -9.32 -8.11 -13.74
N LEU A 45 -10.16 -8.93 -14.38
CA LEU A 45 -9.86 -9.50 -15.70
C LEU A 45 -10.74 -8.88 -16.76
N ASN A 46 -10.19 -8.79 -17.97
CA ASN A 46 -10.92 -8.49 -19.19
C ASN A 46 -10.92 -9.72 -20.12
N GLN A 47 -11.60 -9.63 -21.26
CA GLN A 47 -11.69 -10.73 -22.22
C GLN A 47 -10.34 -11.31 -22.67
N TYR A 48 -9.27 -10.50 -22.69
CA TYR A 48 -7.91 -10.97 -23.00
C TYR A 48 -7.28 -11.69 -21.80
N SER A 49 -7.18 -11.00 -20.65
CA SER A 49 -6.47 -11.54 -19.49
C SER A 49 -7.15 -12.75 -18.89
N ARG A 50 -8.47 -12.88 -19.06
CA ARG A 50 -9.22 -14.08 -18.65
C ARG A 50 -8.70 -15.37 -19.30
N LYS A 51 -8.25 -15.31 -20.55
CA LYS A 51 -7.74 -16.49 -21.28
C LYS A 51 -6.44 -17.03 -20.69
N LEU A 52 -5.72 -16.21 -19.93
CA LEU A 52 -4.45 -16.57 -19.31
C LEU A 52 -4.63 -17.33 -17.98
N PHE A 53 -5.85 -17.32 -17.41
CA PHE A 53 -6.19 -18.03 -16.18
C PHE A 53 -7.22 -19.14 -16.48
N PRO A 54 -6.78 -20.29 -17.01
CA PRO A 54 -7.68 -21.31 -17.54
C PRO A 54 -8.54 -22.02 -16.48
N ASN A 55 -8.09 -22.04 -15.22
CA ASN A 55 -8.71 -22.83 -14.14
C ASN A 55 -9.58 -22.01 -13.17
N ILE A 56 -10.01 -20.81 -13.56
CA ILE A 56 -10.89 -19.98 -12.72
C ILE A 56 -12.27 -20.63 -12.57
N GLU A 57 -12.65 -20.89 -11.32
CA GLU A 57 -13.95 -21.41 -10.91
C GLU A 57 -14.78 -20.37 -10.15
N THR A 58 -14.11 -19.38 -9.57
CA THR A 58 -14.70 -18.28 -8.79
C THR A 58 -14.28 -16.92 -9.35
N PHE A 59 -15.25 -16.08 -9.71
CA PHE A 59 -15.00 -14.74 -10.23
C PHE A 59 -15.27 -13.67 -9.18
N HIS A 60 -14.20 -13.06 -8.68
CA HIS A 60 -14.22 -11.88 -7.84
C HIS A 60 -14.50 -10.62 -8.65
N ILE A 61 -15.57 -9.93 -8.28
CA ILE A 61 -15.91 -8.61 -8.78
C ILE A 61 -15.39 -7.60 -7.76
N TYR A 62 -14.33 -6.88 -8.13
CA TYR A 62 -13.64 -5.92 -7.25
C TYR A 62 -14.26 -4.51 -7.30
N LYS A 63 -14.73 -4.08 -8.47
CA LYS A 63 -15.39 -2.79 -8.71
C LYS A 63 -16.66 -2.97 -9.53
N LYS A 64 -17.59 -2.02 -9.42
CA LYS A 64 -18.86 -2.05 -10.17
C LYS A 64 -18.64 -1.95 -11.68
N GLU A 65 -17.56 -1.28 -12.11
CA GLU A 65 -17.24 -1.07 -13.52
C GLU A 65 -16.44 -2.23 -14.14
N ASN A 66 -16.09 -3.27 -13.37
CA ASN A 66 -15.33 -4.40 -13.91
C ASN A 66 -16.18 -5.21 -14.89
N GLU A 67 -15.51 -5.76 -15.91
CA GLU A 67 -16.13 -6.67 -16.86
C GLU A 67 -16.69 -7.89 -16.12
N ILE A 68 -17.94 -8.22 -16.40
CA ILE A 68 -18.62 -9.40 -15.84
C ILE A 68 -18.84 -10.37 -17.00
N PHE A 69 -18.43 -11.61 -16.78
CA PHE A 69 -18.63 -12.64 -17.78
C PHE A 69 -19.87 -13.48 -17.45
N GLU A 70 -20.70 -13.76 -18.46
CA GLU A 70 -21.97 -14.48 -18.34
C GLU A 70 -21.96 -15.82 -19.07
N ASP A 71 -20.91 -16.60 -18.88
CA ASP A 71 -20.75 -17.91 -19.52
C ASP A 71 -21.29 -19.08 -18.68
N GLY A 72 -21.92 -18.79 -17.53
CA GLY A 72 -22.59 -19.79 -16.68
C GLY A 72 -21.66 -20.79 -15.97
N ARG A 73 -20.34 -20.72 -16.20
CA ARG A 73 -19.35 -21.67 -15.68
C ARG A 73 -18.73 -21.28 -14.35
N ILE A 74 -18.95 -20.04 -13.90
CA ILE A 74 -18.21 -19.44 -12.79
C ILE A 74 -19.16 -18.87 -11.74
N ILE A 75 -18.86 -19.17 -10.47
CA ILE A 75 -19.57 -18.58 -9.32
C ILE A 75 -19.05 -17.16 -9.08
N LYS A 76 -19.96 -16.18 -9.01
CA LYS A 76 -19.62 -14.76 -8.85
C LYS A 76 -19.68 -14.35 -7.39
N TYR A 77 -18.63 -13.67 -6.92
CA TYR A 77 -18.56 -13.13 -5.56
C TYR A 77 -18.16 -11.66 -5.59
N ARG A 78 -18.91 -10.83 -4.88
CA ARG A 78 -18.56 -9.42 -4.69
C ARG A 78 -17.54 -9.31 -3.56
N LYS A 79 -16.31 -8.94 -3.90
CA LYS A 79 -15.23 -8.75 -2.92
C LYS A 79 -15.15 -7.28 -2.55
N LYS A 80 -15.03 -6.99 -1.24
CA LYS A 80 -15.15 -5.62 -0.71
C LYS A 80 -13.93 -4.76 -1.03
N GLU A 81 -12.72 -5.35 -1.08
CA GLU A 81 -11.48 -4.63 -1.42
C GLU A 81 -10.49 -5.49 -2.23
N MET A 82 -9.75 -4.84 -3.12
CA MET A 82 -8.62 -5.43 -3.84
C MET A 82 -7.38 -5.36 -2.94
N ASN A 83 -6.96 -6.51 -2.40
CA ASN A 83 -5.80 -6.70 -1.51
C ASN A 83 -5.65 -5.65 -0.41
N GLU A 84 -6.15 -5.95 0.79
CA GLU A 84 -5.92 -5.16 2.02
C GLU A 84 -4.43 -4.85 2.28
N TYR A 85 -3.52 -5.69 1.77
CA TYR A 85 -2.07 -5.54 1.89
C TYR A 85 -1.42 -4.61 0.85
N LYS A 86 -2.19 -4.03 -0.10
CA LYS A 86 -1.66 -3.03 -1.05
C LYS A 86 -1.56 -1.63 -0.45
N ASN A 87 -2.25 -1.38 0.66
CA ASN A 87 -2.16 -0.13 1.40
C ASN A 87 -1.51 -0.42 2.75
N ILE A 88 -0.18 -0.48 2.75
CA ILE A 88 0.59 -0.72 3.97
C ILE A 88 0.61 0.59 4.75
N GLU A 89 -0.13 0.61 5.86
CA GLU A 89 -0.11 1.71 6.82
C GLU A 89 0.99 1.49 7.87
N TYR A 90 1.87 2.47 8.03
CA TYR A 90 2.85 2.47 9.10
C TYR A 90 2.22 2.99 10.39
N THR A 91 1.82 2.05 11.25
CA THR A 91 1.15 2.32 12.53
C THR A 91 2.14 2.40 13.69
N ARG A 92 1.71 2.91 14.84
CA ARG A 92 2.49 2.87 16.09
C ARG A 92 2.89 1.44 16.48
N LYS A 93 2.02 0.45 16.21
CA LYS A 93 2.35 -0.97 16.42
C LYS A 93 3.51 -1.41 15.53
N TYR A 94 3.51 -1.02 14.26
CA TYR A 94 4.62 -1.31 13.34
C TYR A 94 5.92 -0.66 13.82
N ARG A 95 5.87 0.61 14.24
CA ARG A 95 7.03 1.31 14.82
C ARG A 95 7.61 0.59 16.04
N ASN A 96 6.75 0.09 16.94
CA ASN A 96 7.21 -0.65 18.12
C ASN A 96 7.92 -1.96 17.77
N ILE A 97 7.64 -2.57 16.61
CA ILE A 97 8.24 -3.84 16.16
C ILE A 97 9.51 -3.59 15.34
N PHE A 98 9.46 -2.64 14.40
CA PHE A 98 10.51 -2.43 13.40
C PHE A 98 11.40 -1.21 13.69
N GLY A 99 11.14 -0.49 14.78
CA GLY A 99 11.81 0.76 15.10
C GLY A 99 11.28 1.94 14.29
N ASN A 100 11.94 3.10 14.41
CA ASN A 100 11.48 4.38 13.87
C ASN A 100 11.65 4.55 12.35
N THR A 101 12.31 3.62 11.66
CA THR A 101 12.53 3.71 10.21
C THR A 101 11.25 3.35 9.45
N ILE A 102 10.77 4.30 8.64
CA ILE A 102 9.62 4.10 7.75
C ILE A 102 10.10 3.32 6.52
N GLN A 103 9.52 2.13 6.29
CA GLN A 103 9.90 1.25 5.18
C GLN A 103 9.35 1.76 3.84
N LYS A 104 10.04 1.46 2.74
CA LYS A 104 9.74 1.99 1.39
C LYS A 104 8.44 1.48 0.78
N GLU A 105 7.88 0.43 1.36
CA GLU A 105 6.66 -0.23 0.91
C GLU A 105 5.41 0.39 1.56
N VAL A 106 5.59 1.30 2.52
CA VAL A 106 4.50 1.99 3.22
C VAL A 106 3.81 3.00 2.30
N ASN A 107 2.48 2.98 2.27
CA ASN A 107 1.65 3.88 1.47
C ASN A 107 1.04 5.02 2.30
N SER A 108 0.90 4.84 3.61
CA SER A 108 0.37 5.85 4.52
C SER A 108 1.01 5.78 5.90
N LEU A 109 1.08 6.92 6.58
CA LEU A 109 1.49 7.01 7.98
C LEU A 109 0.24 7.09 8.84
N GLY A 110 0.04 6.10 9.71
CA GLY A 110 -1.21 5.91 10.45
C GLY A 110 -1.49 6.93 11.54
N ILE A 111 -2.68 6.87 12.13
CA ILE A 111 -3.07 7.80 13.20
C ILE A 111 -2.07 7.68 14.36
N ASN A 112 -1.52 8.82 14.80
CA ASN A 112 -0.60 8.92 15.93
C ASN A 112 0.62 7.97 15.84
N CYS A 113 1.11 7.64 14.63
CA CYS A 113 2.22 6.69 14.45
C CYS A 113 3.44 7.03 15.29
N PHE A 114 3.83 8.30 15.28
CA PHE A 114 4.96 8.87 15.99
C PHE A 114 4.52 9.82 17.11
N TYR A 115 3.27 9.76 17.59
CA TYR A 115 2.82 10.64 18.67
C TYR A 115 3.76 10.58 19.88
N GLU A 116 4.21 11.76 20.33
CA GLU A 116 5.20 11.96 21.41
C GLU A 116 6.52 11.18 21.21
N CYS A 117 6.91 10.93 19.97
CA CYS A 117 8.17 10.25 19.68
C CYS A 117 9.34 11.23 19.79
N ASN A 118 9.93 11.29 20.99
CA ASN A 118 11.08 12.15 21.27
C ASN A 118 12.45 11.48 21.01
N ASP A 119 12.45 10.22 20.58
CA ASP A 119 13.66 9.48 20.22
C ASP A 119 14.14 9.78 18.79
N ILE A 120 13.29 10.40 17.95
CA ILE A 120 13.64 10.76 16.58
C ILE A 120 14.14 12.20 16.50
N GLN A 121 15.27 12.40 15.84
CA GLN A 121 15.77 13.72 15.48
C GLN A 121 15.53 14.05 14.00
N GLU A 122 15.43 13.04 13.16
CA GLU A 122 15.21 13.17 11.73
C GLU A 122 14.22 12.10 11.27
N SER A 123 13.38 12.43 10.29
CA SER A 123 12.46 11.49 9.68
C SER A 123 12.50 11.61 8.15
N GLU A 124 12.75 10.50 7.48
CA GLU A 124 12.68 10.38 6.02
C GLU A 124 11.36 9.69 5.66
N ILE A 125 10.45 10.43 5.00
CA ILE A 125 9.21 9.86 4.49
C ILE A 125 9.45 9.32 3.07
N PRO A 126 9.26 8.01 2.81
CA PRO A 126 9.42 7.45 1.48
C PRO A 126 8.45 8.04 0.45
N THR A 127 8.85 8.09 -0.82
CA THR A 127 8.02 8.59 -1.93
C THR A 127 6.81 7.73 -2.27
N SER A 128 6.72 6.52 -1.71
CA SER A 128 5.53 5.65 -1.77
C SER A 128 4.39 6.17 -0.89
N VAL A 129 4.70 7.00 0.11
CA VAL A 129 3.71 7.53 1.05
C VAL A 129 2.90 8.62 0.38
N SER A 130 1.58 8.43 0.38
CA SER A 130 0.61 9.36 -0.20
C SER A 130 -0.21 10.11 0.86
N LYS A 131 -0.20 9.62 2.11
CA LYS A 131 -1.04 10.13 3.20
C LYS A 131 -0.32 10.14 4.54
N ILE A 132 -0.47 11.23 5.29
CA ILE A 132 -0.11 11.34 6.70
C ILE A 132 -1.40 11.53 7.49
N GLU A 133 -1.73 10.61 8.38
CA GLU A 133 -2.97 10.66 9.17
C GLU A 133 -2.86 11.61 10.37
N ASN A 134 -4.00 11.78 11.05
CA ASN A 134 -4.14 12.69 12.20
C ASN A 134 -3.08 12.43 13.27
N GLY A 135 -2.47 13.52 13.76
CA GLY A 135 -1.52 13.50 14.86
C GLY A 135 -0.26 12.64 14.65
N CYS A 136 0.06 12.19 13.43
CA CYS A 136 1.15 11.21 13.27
C CYS A 136 2.48 11.67 13.89
N PHE A 137 2.93 12.91 13.69
CA PHE A 137 4.14 13.48 14.32
C PHE A 137 3.82 14.52 15.40
N CYS A 138 2.63 14.46 15.99
CA CYS A 138 2.23 15.38 17.04
C CYS A 138 3.11 15.18 18.29
N GLU A 139 3.56 16.28 18.90
CA GLU A 139 4.45 16.30 20.08
C GLU A 139 5.81 15.62 19.87
N CYS A 140 6.28 15.46 18.61
CA CYS A 140 7.65 15.02 18.30
C CYS A 140 8.67 16.15 18.53
N SER A 141 8.85 16.56 19.78
CA SER A 141 9.63 17.76 20.13
C SER A 141 11.13 17.69 19.75
N SER A 142 11.71 16.48 19.70
CA SER A 142 13.10 16.26 19.28
C SER A 142 13.33 16.29 17.76
N LEU A 143 12.26 16.26 16.95
CA LEU A 143 12.35 16.13 15.49
C LEU A 143 12.81 17.44 14.85
N LYS A 144 14.07 17.50 14.43
CA LYS A 144 14.73 18.67 13.84
C LYS A 144 14.50 18.80 12.34
N THR A 145 14.38 17.68 11.63
CA THR A 145 14.21 17.67 10.18
C THR A 145 13.22 16.60 9.75
N ILE A 146 12.37 16.95 8.79
CA ILE A 146 11.51 15.99 8.09
C ILE A 146 11.36 16.42 6.63
N ASN A 147 11.63 15.49 5.73
CA ASN A 147 11.47 15.70 4.30
C ASN A 147 10.05 15.30 3.90
N ILE A 148 9.27 16.27 3.40
CA ILE A 148 7.90 16.04 2.89
C ILE A 148 7.98 15.79 1.38
N PRO A 149 7.88 14.53 0.91
CA PRO A 149 7.88 14.23 -0.53
C PRO A 149 6.63 14.80 -1.23
N SER A 150 6.76 15.10 -2.51
CA SER A 150 5.67 15.57 -3.37
C SER A 150 4.57 14.53 -3.60
N SER A 151 4.80 13.27 -3.24
CA SER A 151 3.82 12.18 -3.29
C SER A 151 2.70 12.33 -2.27
N ILE A 152 2.89 13.10 -1.19
CA ILE A 152 1.88 13.29 -0.16
C ILE A 152 0.77 14.19 -0.72
N THR A 153 -0.44 13.63 -0.77
CA THR A 153 -1.65 14.31 -1.28
C THR A 153 -2.68 14.56 -0.18
N SER A 154 -2.53 13.95 0.99
CA SER A 154 -3.47 14.04 2.11
C SER A 154 -2.75 14.18 3.44
N PHE A 155 -3.18 15.17 4.22
CA PHE A 155 -2.67 15.47 5.55
C PHE A 155 -3.81 15.45 6.58
N GLY A 156 -3.57 14.76 7.69
CA GLY A 156 -4.46 14.72 8.84
C GLY A 156 -4.34 15.97 9.72
N VAL A 157 -5.36 16.17 10.55
CA VAL A 157 -5.41 17.24 11.54
C VAL A 157 -4.30 17.05 12.58
N GLY A 158 -3.62 18.14 12.93
CA GLY A 158 -2.56 18.18 13.93
C GLY A 158 -1.37 17.27 13.64
N CYS A 159 -1.17 16.80 12.41
CA CYS A 159 -0.14 15.79 12.12
C CYS A 159 1.30 16.27 12.37
N PHE A 160 1.53 17.58 12.50
CA PHE A 160 2.81 18.22 12.84
C PHE A 160 2.67 19.21 14.03
N TYR A 161 1.60 19.09 14.82
CA TYR A 161 1.40 19.96 15.97
C TYR A 161 2.47 19.74 17.04
N HIS A 162 3.16 20.79 17.47
CA HIS A 162 4.27 20.74 18.44
C HIS A 162 5.42 19.80 18.06
N CYS A 163 5.69 19.58 16.75
CA CYS A 163 6.92 18.91 16.34
C CYS A 163 8.11 19.89 16.32
N GLY A 164 9.33 19.40 16.58
CA GLY A 164 10.52 20.25 16.73
C GLY A 164 10.87 21.11 15.50
N CYS A 165 10.41 20.72 14.31
CA CYS A 165 10.61 21.42 13.04
C CYS A 165 9.34 22.11 12.50
N GLU A 166 8.30 22.28 13.35
CA GLU A 166 7.03 22.89 12.97
C GLU A 166 7.21 24.24 12.24
N GLU A 167 8.09 25.11 12.74
CA GLU A 167 8.34 26.43 12.15
C GLU A 167 8.95 26.37 10.74
N GLU A 168 9.78 25.37 10.44
CA GLU A 168 10.30 25.15 9.09
C GLU A 168 9.19 24.60 8.16
N LEU A 169 8.37 23.69 8.67
CA LEU A 169 7.26 23.11 7.90
C LEU A 169 6.19 24.13 7.56
N LYS A 170 5.91 25.10 8.44
CA LYS A 170 4.98 26.21 8.17
C LYS A 170 5.37 27.05 6.95
N LYS A 171 6.65 27.04 6.54
CA LYS A 171 7.12 27.75 5.33
C LYS A 171 6.71 27.02 4.04
N ASN A 172 6.40 25.72 4.13
CA ASN A 172 5.98 24.93 2.98
C ASN A 172 4.49 25.17 2.67
N LYS A 173 4.23 25.83 1.53
CA LYS A 173 2.87 26.17 1.06
C LYS A 173 2.01 24.97 0.71
N THR A 174 2.59 23.78 0.50
CA THR A 174 1.82 22.57 0.18
C THR A 174 1.23 21.91 1.42
N ILE A 175 1.70 22.27 2.63
CA ILE A 175 1.22 21.71 3.89
C ILE A 175 0.01 22.53 4.36
N PRO A 176 -1.17 21.91 4.53
CA PRO A 176 -2.36 22.57 5.04
C PRO A 176 -2.16 23.12 6.45
N LYS A 177 -2.78 24.28 6.76
CA LYS A 177 -2.63 24.90 8.09
C LYS A 177 -3.09 23.99 9.24
N ASN A 178 -4.13 23.18 9.03
CA ASN A 178 -4.66 22.24 10.01
C ASN A 178 -3.69 21.12 10.41
N CYS A 179 -2.54 21.00 9.75
CA CYS A 179 -1.47 20.13 10.23
C CYS A 179 -0.84 20.62 11.53
N PHE A 180 -1.00 21.90 11.86
CA PHE A 180 -0.28 22.58 12.95
C PHE A 180 -1.19 23.02 14.10
N TYR A 181 -2.44 22.54 14.17
CA TYR A 181 -3.35 22.79 15.29
C TYR A 181 -4.37 21.64 15.42
N ILE A 182 -4.99 21.54 16.61
CA ILE A 182 -6.03 20.56 16.96
C ILE A 182 -7.40 21.23 16.94
#